data_AF-A0A8S3BNR3-F1
#
_entry.id   AF-A0A8S3BNR3-F1
#
_cell.length_a   1.000
_cell.length_b   1.000
_cell.length_c   1.000
_cell.angle_alpha   90.00
_cell.angle_beta   90.00
_cell.angle_gamma   90.00
#
_symmetry.space_group_name_H-M   'P 1'
#
loop_
_entity.id
_entity.type
_entity.pdbx_description
1 polymer ?
#
loop_
_entity_poly.entity_id
_entity_poly.type
_entity_poly.pdbx_seq_one_letter_code
_entity_poly.pdbx_strand_id
1 'polypeptide(L)' 'NKTTTLFQSWFDQNKLPWDYTRFDGRSDYGPFLAAGVVAGGLFSGADAVKTTVQVNKYATMLGGSLGGTAGIRQDICYHQ' A
#
# COMPACT_ATOMS: atom_id res chain seq x y z
N ASN A 1 -8.38 -3.73 12.17
CA ASN A 1 -9.12 -2.83 13.08
C ASN A 1 -10.15 -2.05 12.24
N LYS A 2 -11.06 -1.25 12.84
CA LYS A 2 -12.10 -0.51 12.08
C LYS A 2 -11.52 0.34 10.93
N THR A 3 -10.36 0.97 11.17
CA THR A 3 -9.67 1.80 10.17
C THR A 3 -9.14 0.99 9.00
N THR A 4 -8.58 -0.21 9.24
CA THR A 4 -8.16 -1.13 8.17
C THR A 4 -9.34 -1.52 7.29
N THR A 5 -10.46 -1.92 7.91
CA THR A 5 -11.66 -2.35 7.18
C THR A 5 -12.27 -1.22 6.37
N LEU A 6 -12.29 0.01 6.90
CA LEU A 6 -12.75 1.19 6.17
C LEU A 6 -12.04 1.35 4.81
N PHE A 7 -10.71 1.30 4.80
CA PHE A 7 -9.94 1.43 3.56
C PHE A 7 -10.14 0.24 2.64
N GLN A 8 -10.03 -1.00 3.15
CA GLN A 8 -10.23 -2.20 2.33
C GLN A 8 -11.60 -2.18 1.63
N SER A 9 -12.67 -1.90 2.38
CA SER A 9 -14.02 -1.82 1.83
C SER A 9 -14.14 -0.72 0.78
N TRP A 10 -13.50 0.44 0.96
CA TRP A 10 -13.54 1.51 -0.03
C TRP A 10 -12.85 1.08 -1.34
N PHE A 11 -11.66 0.47 -1.28
CA PHE A 11 -10.97 -0.02 -2.49
C PHE A 11 -11.77 -1.14 -3.18
N ASP A 12 -12.34 -2.06 -2.40
CA ASP A 12 -13.17 -3.16 -2.92
C ASP A 12 -14.42 -2.61 -3.63
N GLN A 13 -15.13 -1.66 -3.02
CA GLN A 13 -16.32 -1.01 -3.61
C GLN A 13 -16.00 -0.28 -4.91
N ASN A 14 -14.81 0.30 -5.02
CA ASN A 14 -14.33 1.00 -6.21
C ASN A 14 -13.61 0.09 -7.21
N LYS A 15 -13.52 -1.22 -6.93
CA LYS A 15 -12.81 -2.21 -7.77
C LYS A 15 -11.34 -1.85 -8.02
N LEU A 16 -10.69 -1.27 -7.02
CA LEU A 16 -9.29 -0.87 -7.09
C LEU A 16 -8.40 -1.88 -6.34
N PRO A 17 -7.19 -2.20 -6.86
CA PRO A 17 -6.26 -3.08 -6.16
C PRO A 17 -5.70 -2.41 -4.91
N TRP A 18 -5.54 -3.19 -3.85
CA TRP A 18 -4.83 -2.79 -2.63
C TRP A 18 -4.01 -3.95 -2.10
N ASP A 19 -2.88 -3.68 -1.45
CA ASP A 19 -2.12 -4.67 -0.68
C ASP A 19 -1.98 -4.23 0.76
N TYR A 20 -1.88 -5.20 1.68
CA TYR A 20 -1.59 -4.90 3.07
C TYR A 20 -0.10 -4.54 3.22
N THR A 21 0.17 -3.40 3.84
CA THR A 21 1.50 -3.06 4.35
C THR A 21 1.46 -3.06 5.87
N ARG A 22 2.47 -3.65 6.50
CA ARG A 22 2.60 -3.68 7.96
C ARG A 22 2.71 -2.26 8.51
N PHE A 23 1.95 -1.96 9.56
CA PHE A 23 2.20 -0.80 10.42
C PHE A 23 3.42 -1.10 11.29
N ASP A 24 4.60 -0.70 10.82
CA ASP A 24 5.90 -0.97 11.47
C ASP A 24 6.43 0.22 12.28
N GLY A 25 5.72 1.35 12.28
CA GLY A 25 6.05 2.54 13.06
C GLY A 25 6.99 3.53 12.36
N ARG A 26 7.31 3.33 11.07
CA ARG A 26 8.23 4.19 10.30
C ARG A 26 7.61 5.50 9.78
N SER A 27 6.54 5.99 10.39
CA SER A 27 5.85 7.23 10.00
C SER A 27 5.18 7.86 11.23
N ASP A 28 4.54 9.02 11.05
CA ASP A 28 4.00 9.87 12.13
C ASP A 28 2.90 9.20 12.96
N TYR A 29 2.34 8.08 12.48
CA TYR A 29 1.39 7.28 13.25
C TYR A 29 2.04 6.52 14.43
N GLY A 30 3.37 6.37 14.47
CA GLY A 30 4.09 5.61 15.50
C GLY A 30 3.78 6.06 16.94
N PRO A 31 3.92 7.36 17.27
CA PRO A 31 3.57 7.89 18.59
C PRO A 31 2.11 7.67 19.00
N PHE A 32 1.16 7.72 18.05
CA PHE A 32 -0.26 7.45 18.33
C PHE A 32 -0.47 6.00 18.77
N LEU A 33 0.15 5.04 18.06
CA LEU A 33 0.09 3.63 18.44
C LEU A 33 0.70 3.39 19.82
N ALA A 34 1.83 4.03 20.13
CA ALA A 34 2.49 3.92 21.43
C ALA A 34 1.61 4.43 22.59
N ALA A 35 0.74 5.40 22.31
CA ALA A 35 -0.24 5.93 23.26
C ALA A 35 -1.57 5.15 23.28
N GLY A 36 -1.70 4.03 22.55
CA GLY A 36 -2.93 3.24 22.46
C GLY A 36 -4.02 3.86 21.57
N VAL A 37 -3.69 4.91 20.81
CA VAL A 37 -4.61 5.53 19.85
C VAL A 37 -4.60 4.71 18.57
N VAL A 38 -5.79 4.28 18.13
CA VAL A 38 -5.94 3.51 16.89
C VAL A 38 -5.57 4.38 15.70
N ALA A 39 -4.60 3.93 14.91
CA ALA A 39 -4.19 4.56 13.67
C ALA A 39 -4.37 3.62 12.46
N GLY A 40 -4.42 4.22 11.27
CA GLY A 40 -4.46 3.55 9.97
C GLY A 40 -4.13 4.55 8.87
N GLY A 41 -3.92 4.08 7.64
CA GLY A 41 -3.55 4.94 6.54
C GLY A 41 -3.32 4.18 5.24
N LEU A 42 -2.88 4.92 4.23
CA LEU A 42 -2.56 4.42 2.89
C LEU A 42 -1.09 4.68 2.57
N PHE A 43 -0.52 3.84 1.74
CA PHE A 43 0.87 3.91 1.32
C PHE A 43 1.02 3.33 -0.08
N SER A 44 1.64 4.08 -1.00
CA SER A 44 1.86 3.65 -2.38
C SER A 44 3.17 2.88 -2.58
N GLY A 45 4.00 2.77 -1.54
CA GLY A 45 5.32 2.14 -1.60
C GLY A 45 6.48 3.13 -1.47
N ALA A 46 7.67 2.59 -1.21
CA ALA A 46 8.93 3.34 -1.12
C ALA A 46 10.09 2.49 -1.67
N ASP A 47 10.99 2.04 -0.79
CA ASP A 47 12.20 1.29 -1.11
C ASP A 47 11.97 -0.19 -1.44
N ALA A 48 10.79 -0.73 -1.19
CA ALA A 48 10.45 -2.10 -1.50
C ALA A 48 10.39 -2.36 -3.02
N VAL A 49 10.87 -3.53 -3.44
CA VAL A 49 10.84 -3.97 -4.85
C VAL A 49 9.46 -4.52 -5.19
N LYS A 50 8.87 -4.02 -6.28
CA LYS A 50 7.57 -4.50 -6.77
C LYS A 50 7.68 -5.91 -7.34
N THR A 51 6.85 -6.82 -6.85
CA THR A 51 6.87 -8.23 -7.27
C THR A 51 6.05 -8.47 -8.54
N THR A 52 6.36 -9.55 -9.27
CA THR A 52 5.55 -9.99 -10.43
C THR A 52 4.09 -10.24 -10.05
N VAL A 53 3.84 -10.76 -8.85
CA VAL A 53 2.48 -11.00 -8.33
C VAL A 53 1.71 -9.67 -8.19
N GLN A 54 2.35 -8.64 -7.64
CA GLN A 54 1.73 -7.32 -7.52
C GLN A 54 1.50 -6.68 -8.88
N VAL A 55 2.46 -6.75 -9.81
CA VAL A 55 2.27 -6.23 -11.17
C VAL A 55 1.06 -6.88 -11.84
N ASN A 56 0.97 -8.22 -11.79
CA ASN A 56 -0.14 -8.96 -12.41
C ASN A 56 -1.48 -8.63 -11.78
N LYS A 57 -1.55 -8.54 -10.44
CA LYS A 57 -2.78 -8.14 -9.73
C LYS A 57 -3.24 -6.75 -10.15
N TYR A 58 -2.34 -5.77 -10.17
CA TYR A 58 -2.69 -4.38 -10.49
C TYR A 58 -3.03 -4.23 -11.97
N ALA A 59 -2.30 -4.88 -12.87
CA ALA A 59 -2.62 -4.94 -14.29
C ALA A 59 -4.02 -5.53 -14.56
N THR A 60 -4.39 -6.58 -13.82
CA THR A 60 -5.70 -7.22 -13.94
C THR A 60 -6.84 -6.29 -13.49
N MET A 61 -6.64 -5.55 -12.40
CA MET A 61 -7.70 -4.70 -11.83
C MET A 61 -7.80 -3.31 -12.46
N LEU A 62 -6.67 -2.72 -12.87
CA LEU A 62 -6.62 -1.37 -13.46
C LEU A 62 -6.67 -1.39 -14.99
N GLY A 63 -6.33 -2.52 -15.62
CA GLY A 63 -6.28 -2.69 -17.07
C GLY A 63 -4.85 -2.59 -17.64
N GLY A 64 -4.44 -3.64 -18.35
CA GLY A 64 -3.25 -3.66 -19.21
C GLY A 64 -1.96 -3.23 -18.51
N SER A 65 -1.35 -2.16 -19.03
CA SER A 65 -0.02 -1.65 -18.64
C SER A 65 0.05 -0.94 -17.28
N LEU A 66 -1.08 -0.81 -16.57
CA LEU A 66 -1.15 -0.09 -15.28
C LEU A 66 -0.67 -0.91 -14.07
N GLY A 67 -0.15 -2.13 -14.29
CA GLY A 67 0.48 -2.93 -13.24
C GLY A 67 1.83 -2.39 -12.76
N GLY A 68 2.51 -1.59 -13.59
CA GLY A 68 3.88 -1.14 -13.35
C GLY A 68 4.93 -2.19 -13.73
N THR A 69 6.14 -2.04 -13.18
CA THR A 69 7.31 -2.86 -13.56
C THR A 69 7.78 -3.71 -12.39
N ALA A 70 7.98 -5.01 -12.62
CA ALA A 70 8.52 -5.91 -11.61
C ALA A 70 10.04 -5.73 -11.47
N GLY A 71 10.58 -5.99 -10.27
CA GLY A 71 12.03 -5.99 -10.04
C GLY A 71 12.65 -4.60 -9.82
N ILE A 72 11.87 -3.52 -9.89
CA ILE A 72 12.30 -2.18 -9.50
C ILE A 72 11.62 -1.72 -8.19
N ARG A 73 12.22 -0.74 -7.52
CA ARG A 73 11.62 -0.12 -6.33
C ARG A 73 10.28 0.54 -6.68
N GLN A 74 9.34 0.52 -5.75
CA GLN A 74 8.04 1.16 -5.89
C GLN A 74 8.19 2.68 -6.08
N ASP A 75 9.14 3.30 -5.38
CA ASP A 75 9.64 4.65 -5.64
C ASP A 75 11.13 4.59 -6.00
N ILE A 76 11.45 4.89 -7.25
CA ILE A 76 12.82 4.88 -7.77
C ILE A 76 13.66 6.06 -7.27
N CYS A 77 13.01 7.11 -6.76
CA CYS A 77 13.64 8.34 -6.26
C CYS A 77 13.53 8.49 -4.74
N TYR A 78 13.20 7.41 -4.01
CA TYR A 78 13.04 7.45 -2.56
C TYR A 78 14.29 8.02 -1.87
N HIS A 79 14.13 9.19 -1.23
CA HIS A 79 15.16 9.95 -0.50
C HIS A 79 16.36 10.42 -1.35
N GLN A 80 16.17 10.67 -2.65
CA GLN A 80 17.19 11.34 -3.49
C GLN A 80 17.21 12.86 -3.32
#